data_AF-A0A0Q7K4W0-F1
#
_entry.id   AF-A0A0Q7K4W0-F1
#
_cell.length_a   1.000
_cell.length_b   1.000
_cell.length_c   1.000
_cell.angle_alpha   90.00
_cell.angle_beta   90.00
_cell.angle_gamma   90.00
#
_symmetry.space_group_name_H-M   'P 1'
#
loop_
_entity.id
_entity.type
_entity.pdbx_description
1 polymer ?
#
loop_
_entity_poly.entity_id
_entity_poly.type
_entity_poly.pdbx_seq_one_letter_code
_entity_poly.pdbx_strand_id
1 'polypeptide(L)'
;MNRKQMLLISTMALTLSMGGTTWIDPLRASPIANKQNTVPIKEDLLHVLGLSSEEDIYIAQYNGLSLADIAEANKVDVQKVIELQLAELTEQLNLRLSSGSITPEQYEAQRAELPEIIIKSVYAM
;
A
#
# COMPACT_ATOMS: atom_id res chain seq x y z
N MET A 1 -38.39 -2.50 -17.19
CA MET A 1 -38.51 -2.84 -15.75
C MET A 1 -37.49 -3.96 -15.55
N ASN A 2 -36.35 -3.82 -14.87
CA ASN A 2 -35.88 -3.02 -13.72
C ASN A 2 -34.50 -2.41 -14.06
N ARG A 3 -34.09 -1.15 -13.82
CA ARG A 3 -34.30 -0.10 -12.79
C ARG A 3 -33.53 -0.37 -11.48
N LYS A 4 -32.59 0.55 -11.15
CA LYS A 4 -31.73 0.68 -9.94
C LYS A 4 -30.35 0.01 -10.13
N GLN A 5 -29.25 0.65 -10.52
CA GLN A 5 -28.75 1.98 -10.17
C GLN A 5 -28.01 2.64 -11.34
N MET A 6 -28.78 3.05 -12.33
CA MET A 6 -28.47 4.13 -13.24
C MET A 6 -29.05 5.41 -12.62
N LEU A 7 -28.27 6.50 -12.57
CA LEU A 7 -28.56 7.86 -12.07
C LEU A 7 -28.22 8.21 -10.61
N LEU A 8 -27.02 8.76 -10.43
CA LEU A 8 -26.71 9.94 -9.60
C LEU A 8 -25.53 10.64 -10.29
N ILE A 9 -25.77 11.38 -11.37
CA ILE A 9 -25.71 12.86 -11.39
C ILE A 9 -25.01 13.42 -10.14
N SER A 10 -23.81 13.94 -10.33
CA SER A 10 -23.57 15.34 -9.96
C SER A 10 -22.54 15.94 -10.89
N THR A 11 -23.07 16.56 -11.95
CA THR A 11 -22.60 17.84 -12.48
C THR A 11 -21.72 18.58 -11.46
N MET A 12 -20.41 18.61 -11.71
CA MET A 12 -19.52 19.53 -11.01
C MET A 12 -19.65 20.89 -11.69
N ALA A 13 -20.77 21.58 -11.43
CA ALA A 13 -20.90 23.00 -11.66
C ALA A 13 -20.79 23.70 -10.30
N LEU A 14 -19.59 24.18 -9.98
CA LEU A 14 -19.44 25.28 -9.03
C LEU A 14 -18.69 26.40 -9.75
N THR A 15 -19.49 27.40 -10.04
CA THR A 15 -19.24 28.65 -10.74
C THR A 15 -18.17 29.49 -10.07
N LEU A 16 -17.32 30.12 -10.89
CA LEU A 16 -16.51 31.26 -10.49
C LEU A 16 -17.44 32.35 -9.91
N SER A 17 -17.20 32.75 -8.67
CA SER A 17 -17.68 34.02 -8.13
C SER A 17 -16.51 34.77 -7.52
N MET A 18 -16.15 35.89 -8.16
CA MET A 18 -15.28 36.93 -7.62
C MET A 18 -16.05 37.69 -6.52
N GLY A 19 -15.46 37.82 -5.32
CA GLY A 19 -15.87 38.84 -4.34
C GLY A 19 -15.58 38.53 -2.87
N GLY A 20 -14.58 39.23 -2.29
CA GLY A 20 -14.65 39.83 -0.94
C GLY A 20 -14.33 39.00 0.32
N THR A 21 -13.19 39.35 0.95
CA THR A 21 -13.00 39.60 2.41
C THR A 21 -13.31 38.48 3.43
N THR A 22 -12.30 37.79 3.99
CA THR A 22 -11.70 37.98 5.34
C THR A 22 -12.69 37.91 6.51
N TRP A 23 -12.47 37.04 7.52
CA TRP A 23 -12.74 37.15 8.99
C TRP A 23 -12.63 35.71 9.58
N ILE A 24 -11.44 35.15 9.82
CA ILE A 24 -10.72 35.05 11.12
C ILE A 24 -11.62 34.74 12.34
N ASP A 25 -11.46 33.56 12.93
CA ASP A 25 -11.71 33.30 14.35
C ASP A 25 -10.62 32.34 14.89
N PRO A 26 -9.79 32.73 15.89
CA PRO A 26 -8.78 31.86 16.48
C PRO A 26 -9.31 31.27 17.80
N LEU A 27 -10.02 30.14 17.72
CA LEU A 27 -10.37 29.37 18.92
C LEU A 27 -9.29 28.33 19.22
N ARG A 28 -8.44 28.72 20.16
CA ARG A 28 -7.63 27.90 21.06
C ARG A 28 -8.24 26.51 21.32
N ALA A 29 -7.65 25.49 20.71
CA ALA A 29 -7.84 24.09 21.11
C ALA A 29 -6.48 23.53 21.58
N SER A 30 -6.50 22.92 22.77
CA SER A 30 -5.40 22.24 23.45
C SER A 30 -4.59 21.31 22.54
N PRO A 31 -3.32 20.99 22.86
CA PRO A 31 -2.59 19.96 22.12
C PRO A 31 -3.31 18.62 22.33
N ILE A 32 -4.12 18.25 21.35
CA ILE A 32 -4.72 16.93 21.27
C ILE A 32 -3.54 15.98 21.12
N ALA A 33 -3.44 15.08 22.08
CA ALA A 33 -2.57 13.92 22.06
C ALA A 33 -2.52 13.34 20.64
N ASN A 34 -1.32 13.36 20.04
CA ASN A 34 -1.05 12.59 18.84
C ASN A 34 -1.03 11.10 19.23
N LYS A 35 -2.22 10.52 19.35
CA LYS A 35 -2.43 9.09 19.29
C LYS A 35 -3.54 8.86 18.29
N GLN A 36 -3.22 8.00 17.33
CA GLN A 36 -4.14 7.27 16.48
C GLN A 36 -4.61 8.02 15.22
N ASN A 37 -3.65 8.37 14.37
CA ASN A 37 -3.83 8.02 12.96
C ASN A 37 -3.64 6.51 12.83
N THR A 38 -4.62 5.71 13.27
CA THR A 38 -4.71 4.30 12.83
C THR A 38 -5.27 4.30 11.41
N VAL A 39 -4.45 4.78 10.47
CA VAL A 39 -4.35 4.09 9.19
C VAL A 39 -3.99 2.65 9.58
N PRO A 40 -4.66 1.59 9.07
CA PRO A 40 -4.16 0.24 9.27
C PRO A 40 -2.68 0.28 8.92
N ILE A 41 -1.80 0.12 9.92
CA ILE A 41 -0.36 0.24 9.71
C ILE A 41 -0.02 -0.95 8.84
N LYS A 42 0.09 -0.69 7.54
CA LYS A 42 0.67 -1.61 6.60
C LYS A 42 2.10 -1.80 7.11
N GLU A 43 2.40 -2.99 7.59
CA GLU A 43 3.71 -3.24 8.20
C GLU A 43 4.76 -3.04 7.13
N ASP A 44 5.66 -2.08 7.36
CA ASP A 44 6.72 -1.78 6.42
C ASP A 44 7.71 -2.95 6.34
N LEU A 45 8.29 -3.20 5.16
CA LEU A 45 9.22 -4.30 4.93
C LEU A 45 10.39 -4.24 5.92
N LEU A 46 10.86 -3.04 6.24
CA LEU A 46 11.89 -2.80 7.26
C LEU A 46 11.48 -3.32 8.64
N HIS A 47 10.27 -2.96 9.07
CA HIS A 47 9.74 -3.40 10.36
C HIS A 47 9.54 -4.91 10.39
N VAL A 48 9.04 -5.51 9.31
CA VAL A 48 8.88 -6.96 9.24
C VAL A 48 10.23 -7.66 9.31
N LEU A 49 11.25 -7.17 8.60
CA LEU A 49 12.61 -7.74 8.61
C LEU A 49 13.40 -7.41 9.88
N GLY A 50 12.89 -6.56 10.78
CA GLY A 50 13.61 -6.12 11.98
C GLY A 50 14.79 -5.20 11.69
N LEU A 51 14.79 -4.54 10.52
CA LEU A 51 15.84 -3.61 10.09
C LEU A 51 15.49 -2.17 10.47
N SER A 52 16.52 -1.35 10.62
CA SER A 52 16.37 0.08 10.94
C SER A 52 16.53 0.99 9.72
N SER A 53 17.04 0.46 8.59
CA SER A 53 17.31 1.23 7.37
C SER A 53 17.16 0.37 6.12
N GLU A 54 16.68 0.97 5.02
CA GLU A 54 16.69 0.34 3.68
C GLU A 54 18.11 0.06 3.18
N GLU A 55 19.09 0.85 3.61
CA GLU A 55 20.51 0.65 3.27
C GLU A 55 21.01 -0.74 3.68
N ASP A 56 20.51 -1.28 4.80
CA ASP A 56 20.88 -2.61 5.28
C ASP A 56 20.40 -3.71 4.32
N ILE A 57 19.22 -3.52 3.70
CA ILE A 57 18.70 -4.43 2.66
C ILE A 57 19.58 -4.37 1.42
N TYR A 58 19.94 -3.17 0.96
CA TYR A 58 20.81 -3.01 -0.22
C TYR A 58 22.18 -3.65 -0.02
N ILE A 59 22.79 -3.45 1.15
CA ILE A 59 24.07 -4.07 1.50
C ILE A 59 23.95 -5.59 1.54
N ALA A 60 22.90 -6.12 2.18
CA ALA A 60 22.66 -7.56 2.22
C ALA A 60 22.48 -8.16 0.82
N GLN A 61 21.66 -7.53 -0.04
CA GLN A 61 21.45 -7.96 -1.41
C GLN A 61 22.73 -7.86 -2.26
N TYR A 62 23.53 -6.81 -2.06
CA TYR A 62 24.85 -6.68 -2.71
C TYR A 62 25.81 -7.79 -2.30
N ASN A 63 25.74 -8.24 -1.04
CA ASN A 63 26.51 -9.36 -0.53
C ASN A 63 25.94 -10.73 -0.94
N GLY A 64 24.88 -10.77 -1.75
CA GLY A 64 24.26 -12.00 -2.23
C GLY A 64 23.32 -12.66 -1.23
N LEU A 65 22.93 -11.98 -0.15
CA LEU A 65 21.92 -12.46 0.78
C LEU A 65 20.52 -12.21 0.22
N SER A 66 19.64 -13.19 0.37
CA SER A 66 18.22 -13.09 0.06
C SER A 66 17.44 -12.43 1.19
N LEU A 67 16.18 -12.03 0.93
CA LEU A 67 15.30 -11.50 1.99
C LEU A 67 14.99 -12.57 3.05
N ALA A 68 14.97 -13.85 2.65
CA ALA A 68 14.85 -14.96 3.58
C ALA A 68 16.06 -15.05 4.53
N ASP A 69 17.27 -14.89 4.01
CA ASP A 69 18.50 -14.90 4.82
C ASP A 69 18.52 -13.74 5.83
N ILE A 70 18.09 -12.56 5.40
CA ILE A 70 17.97 -11.38 6.27
C ILE A 70 16.93 -11.63 7.38
N ALA A 71 15.77 -12.18 7.04
CA ALA A 71 14.74 -12.50 8.00
C ALA A 71 15.23 -13.54 9.02
N GLU A 72 15.90 -14.60 8.57
CA GLU A 72 16.48 -15.63 9.44
C GLU A 72 17.54 -15.03 10.39
N ALA A 73 18.44 -14.19 9.87
CA ALA A 73 19.46 -13.50 10.66
C ALA A 73 18.85 -12.62 11.77
N ASN A 74 17.69 -12.02 11.51
CA ASN A 74 16.94 -11.19 12.46
C ASN A 74 15.89 -11.97 13.28
N LYS A 75 15.83 -13.31 13.16
CA LYS A 75 14.86 -14.19 13.84
C LYS A 75 13.40 -13.83 13.51
N VAL A 76 13.18 -13.34 12.31
CA VAL A 76 11.88 -13.04 11.73
C VAL A 76 11.39 -14.27 10.98
N ASP A 77 10.08 -14.53 11.05
CA ASP A 77 9.44 -15.55 10.24
C ASP A 77 9.39 -15.11 8.78
N VAL A 78 10.09 -15.84 7.90
CA VAL A 78 10.12 -15.60 6.44
C VAL A 78 8.71 -15.61 5.86
N GLN A 79 7.77 -16.37 6.44
CA GLN A 79 6.38 -16.40 5.99
C GLN A 79 5.71 -15.02 6.08
N LYS A 80 6.07 -14.20 7.08
CA LYS A 80 5.55 -12.82 7.22
C LYS A 80 6.05 -11.92 6.09
N VAL A 81 7.30 -12.11 5.65
CA VAL A 81 7.86 -11.36 4.51
C VAL A 81 7.12 -11.71 3.22
N ILE A 82 6.85 -13.00 3.00
CA ILE A 82 6.07 -13.48 1.84
C ILE A 82 4.64 -12.94 1.87
N GLU A 83 3.97 -13.02 3.03
CA GLU A 83 2.60 -12.53 3.19
C GLU A 83 2.51 -11.02 2.98
N LEU A 84 3.47 -10.26 3.51
CA LEU A 84 3.55 -8.83 3.28
C LEU A 84 3.64 -8.52 1.78
N GLN A 85 4.63 -9.08 1.09
CA GLN A 85 4.81 -8.83 -0.34
C GLN A 85 3.60 -9.27 -1.17
N LEU A 86 2.94 -10.37 -0.78
CA LEU A 86 1.72 -10.83 -1.44
C LEU A 86 0.58 -9.84 -1.27
N ALA A 87 0.38 -9.31 -0.07
CA ALA A 87 -0.61 -8.28 0.19
C ALA A 87 -0.32 -7.01 -0.61
N GLU A 88 0.94 -6.56 -0.65
CA GLU A 88 1.37 -5.36 -1.37
C GLU A 88 1.13 -5.46 -2.88
N LEU A 89 1.58 -6.54 -3.51
CA LEU A 89 1.43 -6.72 -4.95
C LEU A 89 -0.03 -6.99 -5.33
N THR A 90 -0.80 -7.65 -4.47
CA THR A 90 -2.25 -7.82 -4.68
C THR A 90 -2.98 -6.48 -4.63
N GLU A 91 -2.61 -5.58 -3.71
CA GLU A 91 -3.17 -4.22 -3.65
C GLU A 91 -2.83 -3.42 -4.92
N GLN A 92 -1.60 -3.51 -5.41
CA GLN A 92 -1.22 -2.88 -6.69
C GLN A 92 -2.02 -3.43 -7.87
N LEU A 93 -2.27 -4.74 -7.91
CA LEU A 93 -3.14 -5.35 -8.93
C LEU A 93 -4.58 -4.84 -8.82
N ASN A 94 -5.12 -4.70 -7.60
CA ASN A 94 -6.45 -4.15 -7.37
C ASN A 94 -6.56 -2.71 -7.89
N LEU A 95 -5.54 -1.87 -7.62
CA LEU A 95 -5.48 -0.51 -8.12
C LEU A 95 -5.49 -0.48 -9.65
N ARG A 96 -4.67 -1.31 -10.30
CA ARG A 96 -4.61 -1.42 -11.77
C ARG A 96 -5.92 -1.91 -12.38
N LEU A 97 -6.63 -2.82 -11.72
CA LEU A 97 -7.96 -3.26 -12.16
C LEU A 97 -8.97 -2.12 -12.04
N SER A 98 -8.97 -1.42 -10.91
CA SER A 98 -9.89 -0.31 -10.64
C SER A 98 -9.66 0.90 -11.55
N SER A 99 -8.40 1.15 -11.95
CA SER A 99 -8.04 2.19 -12.92
C SER A 99 -8.35 1.80 -14.36
N GLY A 100 -8.76 0.55 -14.61
CA GLY A 100 -8.96 0.01 -15.95
C GLY A 100 -7.66 -0.21 -16.73
N SER A 101 -6.51 -0.23 -16.06
CA SER A 101 -5.21 -0.50 -16.70
C SER A 101 -5.00 -1.97 -17.04
N ILE A 102 -5.79 -2.87 -16.44
CA ILE A 102 -5.84 -4.30 -16.75
C ILE A 102 -7.29 -4.79 -16.79
N THR A 103 -7.55 -5.88 -17.51
CA THR A 103 -8.86 -6.56 -17.50
C THR A 103 -9.00 -7.53 -16.33
N PRO A 104 -10.23 -7.97 -15.97
CA PRO A 104 -10.43 -8.99 -14.94
C PRO A 104 -9.69 -10.30 -15.23
N GLU A 105 -9.63 -10.72 -16.49
CA GLU A 105 -8.93 -11.96 -16.89
C GLU A 105 -7.42 -11.82 -16.68
N GLN A 106 -6.85 -10.64 -17.00
CA GLN A 106 -5.45 -10.33 -16.76
C GLN A 106 -5.11 -10.22 -15.26
N TYR A 107 -6.05 -9.73 -14.46
CA TYR A 107 -5.93 -9.67 -13.01
C TYR A 107 -5.84 -11.07 -12.42
N GLU A 108 -6.77 -11.97 -12.77
CA GLU A 108 -6.78 -13.35 -12.26
C GLU A 108 -5.52 -14.12 -12.67
N ALA A 109 -5.07 -13.96 -13.92
CA ALA A 109 -3.83 -14.57 -14.40
C ALA A 109 -2.62 -14.08 -13.58
N GLN A 110 -2.45 -12.76 -13.40
CA GLN A 110 -1.35 -12.19 -12.62
C GLN A 110 -1.43 -12.60 -11.14
N ARG A 111 -2.63 -12.59 -10.55
CA ARG A 111 -2.83 -12.99 -9.15
C ARG A 111 -2.46 -14.45 -8.89
N ALA A 112 -2.70 -15.34 -9.84
CA ALA A 112 -2.35 -16.76 -9.71
C ALA A 112 -0.82 -16.99 -9.69
N GLU A 113 -0.06 -16.13 -10.38
CA GLU A 113 1.40 -16.22 -10.47
C GLU A 113 2.13 -15.56 -9.28
N LEU A 114 1.50 -14.59 -8.61
CA LEU A 114 2.13 -13.82 -7.54
C LEU A 114 2.81 -14.67 -6.45
N PRO A 115 2.19 -15.74 -5.89
CA PRO A 115 2.82 -16.50 -4.81
C PRO A 115 4.16 -17.11 -5.22
N GLU A 116 4.24 -17.67 -6.43
CA GLU A 116 5.47 -18.29 -6.93
C GLU A 116 6.57 -17.23 -7.16
N ILE A 117 6.21 -16.11 -7.80
CA ILE A 117 7.14 -15.01 -8.08
C ILE A 117 7.71 -14.44 -6.78
N ILE A 118 6.86 -14.24 -5.77
CA ILE A 118 7.27 -13.73 -4.47
C ILE A 118 8.20 -14.71 -3.76
N ILE A 119 7.87 -16.01 -3.74
CA ILE A 119 8.74 -17.02 -3.14
C ILE A 119 10.12 -17.02 -3.81
N LYS A 120 10.18 -17.00 -5.14
CA LYS A 120 11.47 -16.92 -5.86
C LYS A 120 12.25 -15.66 -5.54
N SER A 121 11.56 -14.51 -5.48
CA SER A 121 12.17 -13.22 -5.10
C SER A 121 12.72 -13.25 -3.67
N VAL A 122 11.96 -13.76 -2.70
CA VAL A 122 12.33 -13.81 -1.28
C VAL A 122 13.53 -14.72 -1.03
N TYR A 123 13.62 -15.85 -1.74
CA TYR A 123 14.72 -16.82 -1.61
C TYR A 123 15.85 -16.65 -2.63
N ALA A 124 15.76 -15.66 -3.53
CA ALA A 124 16.72 -15.46 -4.62
C ALA A 124 16.95 -16.71 -5.51
N MET A 125 15.87 -17.40 -5.89
CA MET A 125 15.87 -18.64 -6.70
C MET A 125 15.56 -18.42 -8.19
#